data_AF-A0A3D4P6I6-F1
#
_entry.id   AF-A0A3D4P6I6-F1
#
_cell.length_a   1.000
_cell.length_b   1.000
_cell.length_c   1.000
_cell.angle_alpha   90.00
_cell.angle_beta   90.00
_cell.angle_gamma   90.00
#
_symmetry.space_group_name_H-M   'P 1'
#
loop_
_entity.id
_entity.type
_entity.pdbx_description
1 polymer ?
#
loop_
_entity_poly.entity_id
_entity_poly.type
_entity_poly.pdbx_seq_one_letter_code
_entity_poly.pdbx_strand_id
1 'polypeptide(L)'
;MSPAEVHFNHLSLQQLSELEYILLGDLRDVLDEESNEQNRKWLSAIVEALLRTIPREFDLRCNGGYMQEVLLVRPEADAEVQNLRNEQRSLCDQLQEISDRLSTSRSFQKHALALKQELADWSEHLRSHNINEERLVQDVYLLDIGGGD
;
A
#
# COMPACT_ATOMS: atom_id res chain seq x y z
N MET A 1 -15.62 -27.63 -7.88
CA MET A 1 -15.73 -26.41 -7.06
C MET A 1 -14.44 -26.31 -6.28
N SER A 2 -13.52 -25.45 -6.74
CA SER A 2 -12.14 -25.40 -6.22
C SER A 2 -12.10 -24.58 -4.93
N PRO A 3 -11.62 -25.13 -3.80
CA PRO A 3 -11.72 -24.50 -2.48
C PRO A 3 -10.55 -23.54 -2.15
N ALA A 4 -10.18 -22.63 -3.07
CA ALA A 4 -9.04 -21.73 -2.82
C ALA A 4 -9.20 -20.31 -3.41
N GLU A 5 -10.41 -19.88 -3.76
CA GLU A 5 -10.69 -18.47 -3.95
C GLU A 5 -11.03 -17.88 -2.59
N VAL A 6 -10.01 -17.55 -1.79
CA VAL A 6 -10.19 -16.60 -0.68
C VAL A 6 -10.87 -15.38 -1.30
N HIS A 7 -12.10 -15.07 -0.88
CA HIS A 7 -12.84 -13.91 -1.34
C HIS A 7 -12.13 -12.64 -0.82
N PHE A 8 -11.02 -12.26 -1.47
CA PHE A 8 -10.38 -10.94 -1.34
C PHE A 8 -11.42 -9.82 -1.53
N ASN A 9 -12.52 -10.13 -2.23
CA ASN A 9 -13.65 -9.25 -2.44
C ASN A 9 -14.52 -8.90 -1.22
N HIS A 10 -14.27 -9.48 -0.04
CA HIS A 10 -15.09 -9.23 1.15
C HIS A 10 -14.27 -8.81 2.39
N LEU A 11 -12.99 -8.49 2.21
CA LEU A 11 -12.14 -8.05 3.32
C LEU A 11 -12.51 -6.63 3.75
N SER A 12 -12.71 -6.45 5.06
CA SER A 12 -12.88 -5.14 5.70
C SER A 12 -11.58 -4.34 5.67
N LEU A 13 -11.67 -3.02 5.84
CA LEU A 13 -10.51 -2.13 5.89
C LEU A 13 -9.44 -2.62 6.89
N GLN A 14 -9.85 -3.01 8.10
CA GLN A 14 -8.94 -3.53 9.13
C GLN A 14 -8.19 -4.78 8.64
N GLN A 15 -8.88 -5.70 7.97
CA GLN A 15 -8.28 -6.95 7.48
C GLN A 15 -7.32 -6.71 6.33
N LEU A 16 -7.59 -5.70 5.49
CA LEU A 16 -6.66 -5.28 4.43
C LEU A 16 -5.41 -4.64 5.02
N SER A 17 -5.55 -3.84 6.09
CA SER A 17 -4.41 -3.20 6.76
C SER A 17 -3.56 -4.20 7.53
N GLU A 18 -4.19 -5.20 8.16
CA GLU A 18 -3.47 -6.35 8.74
C GLU A 18 -2.71 -7.13 7.65
N LEU A 19 -3.34 -7.36 6.50
CA LEU A 19 -2.71 -8.04 5.37
C LEU A 19 -1.56 -7.24 4.76
N GLU A 20 -1.71 -5.92 4.60
CA GLU A 20 -0.63 -5.01 4.19
C GLU A 20 0.55 -5.17 5.14
N TYR A 21 0.32 -5.07 6.45
CA TYR A 21 1.38 -5.16 7.45
C TYR A 21 2.14 -6.48 7.38
N ILE A 22 1.43 -7.60 7.21
CA ILE A 22 2.03 -8.93 7.05
C ILE A 22 2.87 -8.96 5.77
N LEU A 23 2.30 -8.54 4.63
CA LEU A 23 2.97 -8.55 3.34
C LEU A 23 4.22 -7.65 3.30
N LEU A 24 4.20 -6.50 3.99
CA LEU A 24 5.38 -5.65 4.14
C LEU A 24 6.46 -6.30 5.01
N GLY A 25 6.05 -7.06 6.04
CA GLY A 25 6.94 -7.88 6.85
C GLY A 25 7.61 -8.98 6.03
N ASP A 26 6.83 -9.76 5.28
CA ASP A 26 7.33 -10.78 4.36
C ASP A 26 8.22 -10.18 3.27
N LEU A 27 7.84 -9.02 2.70
CA LEU A 27 8.66 -8.30 1.73
C LEU A 27 10.04 -8.00 2.32
N ARG A 28 10.09 -7.42 3.53
CA ARG A 28 11.36 -7.09 4.19
C ARG A 28 12.26 -8.31 4.40
N ASP A 29 11.69 -9.43 4.81
CA ASP A 29 12.42 -10.68 5.03
C ASP A 29 13.06 -11.19 3.72
N VAL A 30 12.25 -11.25 2.66
CA VAL A 30 12.65 -11.66 1.31
C VAL A 30 13.66 -10.70 0.68
N LEU A 31 13.58 -9.41 1.00
CA LEU A 31 14.55 -8.40 0.58
C LEU A 31 15.94 -8.61 1.21
N ASP A 32 16.02 -9.09 2.46
CA ASP A 32 17.28 -9.39 3.17
C ASP A 32 17.97 -10.67 2.65
N GLU A 33 17.20 -11.65 2.14
CA GLU A 33 17.72 -12.91 1.63
C GLU A 33 18.55 -12.80 0.32
N GLU A 34 19.30 -13.85 -0.04
CA GLU A 34 20.08 -13.87 -1.29
C GLU A 34 19.19 -13.83 -2.56
N SER A 35 19.72 -13.21 -3.62
CA SER A 35 19.00 -13.01 -4.88
C SER A 35 18.99 -14.29 -5.75
N ASN A 36 18.08 -15.20 -5.43
CA ASN A 36 17.90 -16.49 -6.12
C ASN A 36 16.54 -16.61 -6.82
N GLU A 37 16.38 -17.60 -7.70
CA GLU A 37 15.11 -17.84 -8.42
C GLU A 37 13.93 -18.13 -7.48
N GLN A 38 14.19 -18.78 -6.35
CA GLN A 38 13.17 -19.00 -5.32
C GLN A 38 12.72 -17.66 -4.72
N ASN A 39 13.68 -16.79 -4.38
CA ASN A 39 13.43 -15.48 -3.80
C ASN A 39 12.65 -14.58 -4.79
N ARG A 40 12.95 -14.68 -6.09
CA ARG A 40 12.17 -14.02 -7.16
C ARG A 40 10.70 -14.42 -7.15
N LYS A 41 10.39 -15.72 -6.99
CA LYS A 41 9.01 -16.21 -6.99
C LYS A 41 8.24 -15.69 -5.77
N TRP A 42 8.90 -15.66 -4.61
CA TRP A 42 8.35 -15.07 -3.40
C TRP A 42 8.10 -13.56 -3.57
N LEU A 43 9.09 -12.82 -4.08
CA LEU A 43 8.91 -11.38 -4.39
C LEU A 43 7.75 -11.15 -5.33
N SER A 44 7.63 -11.93 -6.42
CA SER A 44 6.50 -11.81 -7.35
C SER A 44 5.17 -12.02 -6.64
N ALA A 45 5.05 -13.10 -5.85
CA ALA A 45 3.82 -13.41 -5.14
C ALA A 45 3.44 -12.33 -4.10
N ILE A 46 4.41 -11.78 -3.38
CA ILE A 46 4.20 -10.70 -2.40
C ILE A 46 3.77 -9.42 -3.12
N VAL A 47 4.47 -9.04 -4.19
CA VAL A 47 4.14 -7.86 -5.00
C VAL A 47 2.74 -7.99 -5.64
N GLU A 48 2.39 -9.17 -6.16
CA GLU A 48 1.06 -9.45 -6.69
C GLU A 48 -0.02 -9.39 -5.61
N ALA A 49 0.27 -9.85 -4.39
CA ALA A 49 -0.66 -9.72 -3.26
C ALA A 49 -0.84 -8.25 -2.85
N LEU A 50 0.25 -7.48 -2.75
CA LEU A 50 0.21 -6.04 -2.44
C LEU A 50 -0.59 -5.26 -3.50
N LEU A 51 -0.39 -5.57 -4.79
CA LEU A 51 -1.17 -4.97 -5.90
C LEU A 51 -2.66 -5.21 -5.81
N ARG A 52 -3.10 -6.25 -5.10
CA ARG A 52 -4.53 -6.56 -4.90
C ARG A 52 -5.07 -5.97 -3.61
N THR A 53 -4.23 -5.86 -2.58
CA THR A 53 -4.60 -5.36 -1.25
C THR A 53 -4.65 -3.84 -1.22
N ILE A 54 -3.57 -3.18 -1.66
CA ILE A 54 -3.36 -1.73 -1.53
C ILE A 54 -4.44 -0.90 -2.24
N PRO A 55 -4.77 -1.13 -3.53
CA PRO A 55 -5.79 -0.30 -4.21
C PRO A 55 -7.17 -0.45 -3.58
N ARG A 56 -7.47 -1.63 -3.05
CA ARG A 56 -8.75 -1.92 -2.41
C ARG A 56 -8.86 -1.24 -1.06
N GLU A 57 -7.78 -1.27 -0.29
CA GLU A 57 -7.69 -0.55 0.96
C GLU A 57 -7.93 0.95 0.74
N PHE A 58 -7.28 1.53 -0.27
CA PHE A 58 -7.48 2.93 -0.63
C PHE A 58 -8.90 3.24 -1.11
N ASP A 59 -9.52 2.39 -1.92
CA ASP A 59 -10.92 2.57 -2.33
C ASP A 59 -11.84 2.61 -1.10
N LEU A 60 -11.65 1.72 -0.12
CA LEU A 60 -12.45 1.72 1.11
C LEU A 60 -12.18 2.94 2.00
N ARG A 61 -10.95 3.46 2.03
CA ARG A 61 -10.60 4.68 2.79
C ARG A 61 -11.20 5.94 2.15
N CYS A 62 -11.20 6.02 0.82
CA CYS A 62 -11.66 7.20 0.07
C CYS A 62 -13.15 7.20 -0.28
N ASN A 63 -13.70 6.06 -0.70
CA ASN A 63 -15.04 5.91 -1.22
C ASN A 63 -15.92 5.21 -0.17
N GLY A 64 -16.56 6.02 0.68
CA GLY A 64 -17.36 5.56 1.82
C GLY A 64 -16.59 5.48 3.15
N GLY A 65 -15.31 5.82 3.17
CA GLY A 65 -14.48 5.85 4.37
C GLY A 65 -14.29 7.25 4.98
N TYR A 66 -13.44 7.31 6.01
CA TYR A 66 -13.19 8.49 6.83
C TYR A 66 -12.65 9.70 6.07
N MET A 67 -12.07 9.52 4.86
CA MET A 67 -11.51 10.63 4.08
C MET A 67 -12.60 11.61 3.62
N GLN A 68 -13.83 11.13 3.42
CA GLN A 68 -14.96 12.01 3.17
C GLN A 68 -15.37 12.79 4.42
N GLU A 69 -15.30 12.16 5.60
CA GLU A 69 -15.58 12.82 6.87
C GLU A 69 -14.55 13.92 7.17
N VAL A 70 -13.26 13.66 6.87
CA VAL A 70 -12.19 14.66 6.93
C VAL A 70 -12.53 15.89 6.09
N LEU A 71 -13.02 15.72 4.86
CA LEU A 71 -13.38 16.85 3.99
C LEU A 71 -14.67 17.57 4.44
N LEU A 72 -15.58 16.89 5.13
CA LEU A 72 -16.77 17.51 5.70
C LEU A 72 -16.42 18.41 6.88
N VAL A 73 -15.47 17.99 7.73
CA VAL A 73 -15.03 18.77 8.91
C VAL A 73 -14.00 19.83 8.52
N ARG A 74 -13.07 19.50 7.63
CA ARG A 74 -11.97 20.36 7.18
C ARG A 74 -11.89 20.44 5.65
N PRO A 75 -12.77 21.22 4.99
CA PRO A 75 -12.81 21.33 3.53
C PRO A 75 -11.54 21.96 2.93
N GLU A 76 -10.78 22.73 3.71
CA GLU A 76 -9.47 23.27 3.33
C GLU A 76 -8.41 22.17 3.10
N ALA A 77 -8.60 20.98 3.66
CA ALA A 77 -7.71 19.83 3.47
C ALA A 77 -7.94 19.13 2.12
N ASP A 78 -8.84 19.62 1.25
CA ASP A 78 -9.05 19.04 -0.09
C ASP A 78 -7.74 18.90 -0.86
N ALA A 79 -6.88 19.91 -0.84
CA ALA A 79 -5.58 19.82 -1.51
C ALA A 79 -4.70 18.70 -0.95
N GLU A 80 -4.70 18.48 0.37
CA GLU A 80 -3.96 17.41 1.04
C GLU A 80 -4.56 16.03 0.69
N VAL A 81 -5.88 15.89 0.71
CA VAL A 81 -6.59 14.66 0.32
C VAL A 81 -6.35 14.31 -1.16
N GLN A 82 -6.37 15.31 -2.05
CA GLN A 82 -6.05 15.10 -3.47
C GLN A 82 -4.59 14.71 -3.65
N ASN A 83 -3.66 15.29 -2.89
CA ASN A 83 -2.25 14.90 -2.92
C ASN A 83 -2.09 13.43 -2.51
N LEU A 84 -2.68 13.04 -1.38
CA LEU A 84 -2.69 11.66 -0.90
C LEU A 84 -3.25 10.70 -1.96
N ARG A 85 -4.36 11.05 -2.63
CA ARG A 85 -4.91 10.24 -3.73
C ARG A 85 -3.97 10.10 -4.93
N ASN A 86 -3.24 11.15 -5.26
CA ASN A 86 -2.26 11.11 -6.35
C ASN A 86 -1.04 10.26 -5.97
N GLU A 87 -0.56 10.39 -4.72
CA GLU A 87 0.51 9.55 -4.17
C GLU A 87 0.12 8.07 -4.16
N GLN A 88 -1.10 7.74 -3.72
CA GLN A 88 -1.66 6.38 -3.78
C GLN A 88 -1.63 5.80 -5.20
N ARG A 89 -2.05 6.58 -6.20
CA ARG A 89 -2.01 6.13 -7.60
C ARG A 89 -0.57 5.88 -8.04
N SER A 90 0.34 6.80 -7.72
CA SER A 90 1.75 6.64 -8.06
C SER A 90 2.38 5.41 -7.40
N LEU A 91 2.04 5.11 -6.14
CA LEU A 91 2.50 3.91 -5.43
C LEU A 91 2.00 2.63 -6.12
N CYS A 92 0.75 2.60 -6.56
CA CYS A 92 0.18 1.47 -7.31
C CYS A 92 0.84 1.30 -8.69
N ASP A 93 1.04 2.38 -9.45
CA ASP A 93 1.73 2.36 -10.74
C ASP A 93 3.17 1.84 -10.58
N GLN A 94 3.93 2.37 -9.61
CA GLN A 94 5.30 1.92 -9.32
C GLN A 94 5.35 0.42 -8.99
N LEU A 95 4.44 -0.06 -8.13
CA LEU A 95 4.38 -1.47 -7.77
C LEU A 95 4.02 -2.34 -8.98
N GLN A 96 3.17 -1.84 -9.89
CA GLN A 96 2.78 -2.53 -11.11
C GLN A 96 3.95 -2.64 -12.10
N GLU A 97 4.75 -1.59 -12.23
CA GLU A 97 5.99 -1.59 -13.03
C GLU A 97 7.02 -2.58 -12.48
N ILE A 98 7.18 -2.63 -11.15
CA ILE A 98 8.06 -3.60 -10.49
C ILE A 98 7.60 -5.04 -10.79
N SER A 99 6.30 -5.30 -10.70
CA SER A 99 5.70 -6.61 -11.01
C SER A 99 5.93 -7.05 -12.46
N ASP A 100 5.77 -6.13 -13.42
CA ASP A 100 6.03 -6.42 -14.83
C ASP A 100 7.51 -6.78 -15.07
N ARG A 101 8.42 -6.01 -14.47
CA ARG A 101 9.87 -6.28 -14.55
C ARG A 101 10.24 -7.61 -13.90
N LEU A 102 9.62 -7.95 -12.76
CA LEU A 102 9.77 -9.24 -12.09
C LEU A 102 9.31 -10.40 -12.96
N SER A 103 8.28 -10.19 -13.79
CA SER A 103 7.72 -11.20 -14.70
C SER A 103 8.55 -11.37 -15.98
N THR A 104 9.00 -10.25 -16.57
CA THR A 104 9.65 -10.23 -17.90
C THR A 104 11.15 -10.58 -17.85
N SER A 105 11.84 -10.39 -16.73
CA SER A 105 13.30 -10.44 -16.71
C SER A 105 13.88 -11.87 -16.76
N ARG A 106 14.51 -12.24 -17.87
CA ARG A 106 15.35 -13.46 -18.01
C ARG A 106 16.66 -13.39 -17.22
N SER A 107 17.01 -12.23 -16.67
CA SER A 107 18.27 -11.99 -15.94
C SER A 107 18.04 -11.30 -14.61
N PHE A 108 17.10 -11.83 -13.82
CA PHE A 108 16.77 -11.36 -12.48
C PHE A 108 18.03 -11.11 -11.63
N GLN A 109 19.00 -12.03 -11.60
CA GLN A 109 20.23 -11.88 -10.81
C GLN A 109 21.03 -10.60 -11.09
N LYS A 110 21.02 -10.08 -12.32
CA LYS A 110 21.77 -8.85 -12.67
C LYS A 110 21.10 -7.58 -12.17
N HIS A 111 19.78 -7.62 -12.01
CA HIS A 111 18.97 -6.46 -11.61
C HIS A 111 18.32 -6.64 -10.24
N ALA A 112 18.51 -7.80 -9.59
CA ALA A 112 17.85 -8.15 -8.35
C ALA A 112 18.20 -7.18 -7.23
N LEU A 113 19.46 -6.76 -7.11
CA LEU A 113 19.86 -5.78 -6.09
C LEU A 113 19.15 -4.43 -6.29
N ALA A 114 19.13 -3.93 -7.53
CA ALA A 114 18.46 -2.66 -7.85
C ALA A 114 16.94 -2.76 -7.63
N LEU A 115 16.33 -3.88 -8.00
CA LEU A 115 14.89 -4.10 -7.84
C LEU A 115 14.50 -4.29 -6.36
N LYS A 116 15.35 -4.95 -5.58
CA LYS A 116 15.21 -5.06 -4.12
C LYS A 116 15.29 -3.69 -3.45
N GLN A 117 16.23 -2.86 -3.89
CA GLN A 117 16.36 -1.49 -3.39
C GLN A 117 15.11 -0.66 -3.76
N GLU A 118 14.66 -0.73 -5.02
CA GLU A 118 13.45 -0.05 -5.48
C GLU A 118 12.20 -0.47 -4.68
N LEU A 119 12.06 -1.76 -4.34
CA LEU A 119 11.00 -2.28 -3.47
C LEU A 119 11.14 -1.79 -2.02
N ALA A 120 12.36 -1.68 -1.50
CA ALA A 120 12.61 -1.14 -0.16
C ALA A 120 12.22 0.35 -0.10
N ASP A 121 12.68 1.15 -1.05
CA ASP A 121 12.31 2.56 -1.19
C ASP A 121 10.79 2.73 -1.34
N TRP A 122 10.14 1.89 -2.17
CA TRP A 122 8.69 1.88 -2.32
C TRP A 122 7.97 1.58 -0.99
N SER A 123 8.45 0.61 -0.22
CA SER A 123 7.85 0.25 1.07
C SER A 123 7.96 1.38 2.11
N GLU A 124 9.09 2.10 2.12
CA GLU A 124 9.28 3.28 2.98
C GLU A 124 8.37 4.44 2.55
N HIS A 125 8.18 4.61 1.24
CA HIS A 125 7.28 5.61 0.69
C HIS A 125 5.82 5.32 1.06
N LEU A 126 5.36 4.06 0.96
CA LEU A 126 4.04 3.65 1.41
C LEU A 126 3.85 3.90 2.92
N ARG A 127 4.86 3.59 3.73
CA ARG A 127 4.82 3.85 5.17
C ARG A 127 4.69 5.35 5.47
N SER A 128 5.45 6.18 4.75
CA SER A 128 5.38 7.64 4.89
C SER A 128 4.02 8.18 4.48
N HIS A 129 3.44 7.64 3.40
CA HIS A 129 2.06 7.92 2.97
C HIS A 129 1.06 7.61 4.08
N ASN A 130 1.11 6.41 4.67
CA ASN A 130 0.21 6.01 5.75
C ASN A 130 0.34 6.92 6.98
N ILE A 131 1.56 7.32 7.36
CA ILE A 131 1.77 8.27 8.48
C ILE A 131 1.15 9.64 8.18
N ASN A 132 1.33 10.16 6.97
CA ASN A 132 0.75 11.43 6.56
C ASN A 132 -0.78 11.38 6.55
N GLU A 133 -1.35 10.27 6.07
CA GLU A 133 -2.78 10.01 6.08
C GLU A 133 -3.34 9.95 7.51
N GLU A 134 -2.71 9.16 8.40
CA GLU A 134 -3.11 9.09 9.82
C GLU A 134 -3.03 10.45 10.50
N ARG A 135 -1.99 11.24 10.22
CA ARG A 135 -1.84 12.59 10.77
C ARG A 135 -2.98 13.50 10.34
N LEU A 136 -3.37 13.45 9.07
CA LEU A 136 -4.50 14.25 8.56
C LEU A 136 -5.80 13.88 9.27
N VAL A 137 -6.03 12.58 9.48
CA VAL A 137 -7.20 12.08 10.22
C VAL A 137 -7.18 12.55 11.67
N GLN A 138 -6.06 12.39 12.36
CA GLN A 138 -5.90 12.82 13.75
C GLN A 138 -6.11 14.32 13.95
N ASP A 139 -5.61 15.15 13.03
CA ASP A 139 -5.78 16.61 13.04
C ASP A 139 -7.26 16.99 13.02
N VAL A 140 -8.07 16.32 12.20
CA VAL A 140 -9.51 16.51 12.15
C VAL A 140 -10.21 16.07 13.45
N TYR A 141 -9.86 14.91 14.00
CA TYR A 141 -10.44 14.46 15.27
C TYR A 141 -10.08 15.37 16.46
N LEU A 142 -8.90 15.98 16.44
CA LEU A 142 -8.49 16.96 17.46
C LEU A 142 -9.26 18.28 17.32
N LEU A 143 -9.58 18.70 16.09
CA LEU A 143 -10.39 19.89 15.82
C LEU A 143 -11.86 19.71 16.26
N ASP A 144 -12.43 18.51 16.12
CA ASP A 144 -13.80 18.18 16.55
C ASP A 144 -13.96 18.25 18.09
N ILE A 145 -12.93 17.87 18.85
CA ILE A 145 -12.94 17.89 20.33
C ILE A 145 -12.71 19.31 20.91
N GLY A 146 -12.24 20.27 20.10
CA GLY A 146 -11.97 21.65 20.53
C GLY A 146 -13.16 22.61 20.50
N GLY A 147 -14.33 22.17 20.03
CA GLY A 147 -15.53 23.01 19.83
C GLY A 147 -16.52 23.03 20.99
N GLY A 148 -16.09 22.75 22.21
CA GLY A 148 -16.92 22.79 23.42
C GLY A 148 -16.51 23.91 24.37
N ASP A 149 -16.98 25.14 24.12
CA ASP A 149 -17.15 26.19 25.13
C ASP A 149 -18.58 26.71 25.08
#